data_AF-I3RU57-F1
#
_entry.id   AF-I3RU57-F1
#
_cell.length_a   1.000
_cell.length_b   1.000
_cell.length_c   1.000
_cell.angle_alpha   90.00
_cell.angle_beta   90.00
_cell.angle_gamma   90.00
#
_symmetry.space_group_name_H-M   'P 1'
#
loop_
_entity.id
_entity.type
_entity.pdbx_description
1 polymer ?
#
loop_
_entity_poly.entity_id
_entity_poly.type
_entity_poly.pdbx_seq_one_letter_code
_entity_poly.pdbx_strand_id
1 'polypeptide(L)'
;KHLPSSDNDEYLTITQIGERLNPPQKARFLNKLLLKRGLQVSKVSGGYIPTPKGEEYGGKMCDVPMHHVEGSTQSLKWNSSLLVPYLQNEFNNNQHL
;
A
#
# COMPACT_ATOMS: atom_id res chain seq x y z
N LYS A 1 18.78 17.99 22.75
CA LYS A 1 19.02 16.77 21.96
C LYS A 1 17.65 16.20 21.60
N HIS A 2 17.14 16.46 20.39
CA HIS A 2 15.91 15.83 19.92
C HIS A 2 16.27 14.43 19.42
N LEU A 3 15.68 13.39 20.03
CA LEU A 3 15.75 12.04 19.49
C LEU A 3 15.15 12.07 18.08
N PRO A 4 15.77 11.48 17.05
CA PRO A 4 15.05 11.24 15.81
C PRO A 4 13.92 10.27 16.15
N SER A 5 12.68 10.74 16.09
CA SER A 5 11.50 9.88 16.23
C SER A 5 11.55 8.89 15.07
N SER A 6 11.92 7.65 15.37
CA SER A 6 12.11 6.59 14.37
C SER A 6 10.80 6.08 13.77
N ASP A 7 9.63 6.46 14.29
CA ASP A 7 8.39 5.67 14.06
C ASP A 7 7.21 6.49 13.54
N ASN A 8 7.43 7.44 12.63
CA ASN A 8 6.31 7.94 11.82
C ASN A 8 6.13 7.03 10.60
N ASP A 9 5.70 5.79 10.86
CA ASP A 9 5.27 4.89 9.80
C ASP A 9 4.12 5.52 9.04
N GLU A 10 4.41 6.02 7.84
CA GLU A 10 3.43 6.69 7.02
C GLU A 10 2.63 5.66 6.22
N TYR A 11 1.38 5.47 6.62
CA TYR A 11 0.45 4.55 5.96
C TYR A 11 -0.36 5.27 4.89
N LEU A 12 -0.14 4.87 3.64
CA LEU A 12 -0.69 5.50 2.45
C LEU A 12 -1.66 4.60 1.71
N THR A 13 -2.58 5.22 0.99
CA THR A 13 -3.38 4.50 0.00
C THR A 13 -2.52 4.05 -1.17
N ILE A 14 -2.96 3.03 -1.91
CA ILE A 14 -2.21 2.55 -3.07
C ILE A 14 -2.02 3.61 -4.16
N THR A 15 -2.93 4.59 -4.26
CA THR A 15 -2.78 5.75 -5.14
C THR A 15 -1.58 6.60 -4.74
N GLN A 16 -1.51 6.96 -3.46
CA GLN A 16 -0.40 7.76 -2.91
C GLN A 16 0.93 7.00 -2.97
N ILE A 17 0.93 5.67 -2.78
CA ILE A 17 2.12 4.84 -3.02
C ILE A 17 2.58 4.99 -4.47
N GLY A 18 1.66 4.92 -5.44
CA GLY A 18 1.97 5.06 -6.85
C GLY A 18 2.55 6.41 -7.24
N GLU A 19 2.14 7.49 -6.57
CA GLU A 19 2.70 8.84 -6.75
C GLU A 19 4.16 8.95 -6.27
N ARG A 20 4.60 8.08 -5.36
CA ARG A 20 5.98 8.06 -4.83
C ARG A 20 6.97 7.21 -5.63
N LEU A 21 6.47 6.41 -6.56
CA LEU A 21 7.33 5.55 -7.40
C LEU A 21 7.94 6.37 -8.54
N ASN A 22 9.07 5.91 -9.08
CA ASN A 22 9.73 6.55 -10.21
C ASN A 22 9.95 5.53 -11.37
N PRO A 23 9.22 5.63 -12.50
CA PRO A 23 8.19 6.62 -12.79
C PRO A 23 6.89 6.37 -11.98
N PRO A 24 6.06 7.41 -11.74
CA PRO A 24 4.79 7.27 -11.02
C PRO A 24 3.86 6.24 -11.65
N GLN A 25 3.19 5.45 -10.83
CA GLN A 25 2.33 4.34 -11.27
C GLN A 25 0.86 4.56 -10.90
N LYS A 26 -0.04 4.11 -11.78
CA LYS A 26 -1.49 4.17 -11.51
C LYS A 26 -1.89 3.10 -10.49
N ALA A 27 -2.75 3.48 -9.55
CA ALA A 27 -3.34 2.57 -8.55
C ALA A 27 -3.90 1.26 -9.15
N ARG A 28 -4.56 1.34 -10.32
CA ARG A 28 -5.11 0.15 -11.01
C ARG A 28 -4.02 -0.86 -11.38
N PHE A 29 -2.86 -0.39 -11.84
CA PHE A 29 -1.74 -1.26 -12.19
C PHE A 29 -1.12 -1.86 -10.93
N LEU A 30 -0.87 -1.04 -9.92
CA LEU A 30 -0.31 -1.51 -8.65
C LEU A 30 -1.19 -2.54 -7.96
N ASN A 31 -2.51 -2.33 -7.90
CA ASN A 31 -3.43 -3.33 -7.34
C ASN A 31 -3.35 -4.68 -8.06
N LYS A 32 -3.25 -4.69 -9.40
CA LYS A 32 -3.05 -5.93 -10.17
C LYS A 32 -1.71 -6.60 -9.85
N LEU A 33 -0.65 -5.81 -9.71
CA LEU A 33 0.66 -6.32 -9.35
C LEU A 33 0.65 -6.94 -7.95
N LEU A 34 0.09 -6.25 -6.95
CA LEU A 34 0.00 -6.73 -5.58
C LEU A 34 -0.85 -8.01 -5.46
N LEU A 35 -1.95 -8.10 -6.22
CA LEU A 35 -2.72 -9.35 -6.38
C LEU A 35 -1.84 -10.47 -6.96
N LYS A 36 -1.14 -10.21 -8.07
CA LYS A 36 -0.27 -11.20 -8.73
C LYS A 36 0.88 -11.67 -7.82
N ARG A 37 1.40 -10.80 -6.95
CA ARG A 37 2.47 -11.09 -5.98
C ARG A 37 1.96 -11.73 -4.69
N GLY A 38 0.64 -11.90 -4.56
CA GLY A 38 0.00 -12.51 -3.39
C GLY A 38 0.06 -11.64 -2.13
N LEU A 39 0.19 -10.32 -2.28
CA LEU A 39 0.28 -9.36 -1.17
C LEU A 39 -1.09 -8.85 -0.71
N GLN A 40 -2.10 -8.95 -1.58
CA GLN A 40 -3.47 -8.61 -1.24
C GLN A 40 -4.45 -9.56 -1.92
N VAL A 41 -5.69 -9.60 -1.44
CA VAL A 41 -6.81 -10.29 -2.11
C VAL A 41 -8.01 -9.35 -2.25
N SER A 42 -8.82 -9.58 -3.27
CA SER A 42 -10.07 -8.82 -3.50
C SER A 42 -11.15 -9.28 -2.53
N LYS A 43 -11.89 -8.34 -1.96
CA LYS A 43 -13.12 -8.64 -1.21
C LYS A 43 -14.29 -8.85 -2.18
N VAL A 44 -15.25 -9.69 -1.78
CA VAL A 44 -16.52 -9.87 -2.50
C VAL A 44 -17.34 -8.58 -2.53
N SER A 45 -17.30 -7.81 -1.43
CA SER A 45 -17.98 -6.52 -1.29
C SER A 45 -17.29 -5.36 -2.02
N GLY A 46 -16.21 -5.63 -2.75
CA GLY A 46 -15.34 -4.61 -3.34
C GLY A 46 -14.23 -4.15 -2.37
N GLY A 47 -13.12 -3.69 -2.97
CA GLY A 47 -11.89 -3.32 -2.25
C GLY A 47 -10.95 -4.50 -2.01
N TYR A 48 -9.94 -4.28 -1.17
CA TYR A 48 -8.85 -5.22 -0.92
C TYR A 48 -8.57 -5.39 0.57
N ILE A 49 -7.97 -6.52 0.94
CA ILE A 49 -7.33 -6.77 2.24
C ILE A 49 -5.91 -7.29 2.02
N PRO A 50 -4.99 -7.05 2.97
CA PRO A 50 -3.66 -7.64 2.90
C PRO A 50 -3.75 -9.15 3.14
N THR A 51 -2.84 -9.90 2.54
CA THR A 51 -2.55 -11.28 2.97
C THR A 51 -1.54 -11.25 4.13
N PRO A 52 -1.26 -12.37 4.82
CA PRO A 52 -0.17 -12.42 5.80
C PRO A 52 1.16 -11.91 5.22
N LYS A 53 1.46 -12.30 3.97
CA LYS A 53 2.62 -11.77 3.24
C LYS A 53 2.51 -10.26 2.98
N GLY A 54 1.31 -9.75 2.67
CA GLY A 54 1.06 -8.33 2.54
C GLY A 54 1.36 -7.54 3.82
N GLU A 55 1.02 -8.09 4.97
CA GLU A 55 1.30 -7.49 6.28
C GLU A 55 2.80 -7.37 6.56
N GLU A 56 3.61 -8.36 6.13
CA GLU A 56 5.08 -8.28 6.20
C GLU A 56 5.64 -7.10 5.38
N TYR A 57 4.97 -6.70 4.30
CA TYR A 57 5.30 -5.50 3.51
C TYR A 57 4.52 -4.25 3.96
N GLY A 58 3.97 -4.29 5.17
CA GLY A 58 3.32 -3.14 5.82
C GLY A 58 1.89 -2.87 5.37
N GLY A 59 1.22 -3.84 4.73
CA GLY A 59 -0.22 -3.75 4.45
C GLY A 59 -1.03 -3.89 5.72
N LYS A 60 -1.95 -2.97 5.99
CA LYS A 60 -2.89 -3.09 7.11
C LYS A 60 -4.24 -2.46 6.81
N MET A 61 -5.27 -2.92 7.51
CA MET A 61 -6.58 -2.27 7.50
C MET A 61 -6.56 -1.08 8.46
N CYS A 62 -6.89 0.10 7.96
CA CYS A 62 -7.01 1.32 8.75
C CYS A 62 -8.46 1.79 8.76
N ASP A 63 -8.92 2.27 9.92
CA ASP A 63 -10.19 2.97 10.02
C ASP A 63 -10.08 4.35 9.35
N VAL A 64 -11.04 4.65 8.49
CA VAL A 64 -11.17 5.91 7.77
C VAL A 64 -12.55 6.47 8.07
N PRO A 65 -12.68 7.72 8.54
CA PRO A 65 -13.98 8.33 8.78
C PRO A 65 -14.78 8.43 7.49
N MET A 66 -16.07 8.10 7.55
CA MET A 66 -16.97 8.32 6.42
C MET A 66 -17.29 9.82 6.31
N HIS A 67 -17.17 10.41 5.13
CA HIS A 67 -17.39 11.85 4.93
C HIS A 67 -18.87 12.29 4.98
N HIS A 68 -19.83 11.38 4.77
CA HIS A 68 -21.24 11.72 4.56
C HIS A 68 -22.21 11.12 5.56
N VAL A 69 -21.72 10.27 6.49
CA VAL A 69 -22.52 9.57 7.50
C VAL A 69 -21.65 9.37 8.74
N GLU A 70 -22.27 9.35 9.93
CA GLU A 70 -21.56 8.95 11.15
C GLU A 70 -21.09 7.49 11.04
N GLY A 71 -19.78 7.29 11.16
CA GLY A 71 -19.16 5.96 11.12
C GLY A 71 -17.75 5.96 10.56
N SER A 72 -17.07 4.82 10.69
CA SER A 72 -15.79 4.54 10.05
C SER A 72 -15.94 3.39 9.06
N THR A 73 -15.12 3.42 8.01
CA THR A 73 -14.93 2.29 7.09
C THR A 73 -13.49 1.81 7.16
N GLN A 74 -13.27 0.53 6.87
CA GLN A 74 -11.93 -0.02 6.82
C GLN A 74 -11.36 0.06 5.40
N SER A 75 -10.20 0.70 5.28
CA SER A 75 -9.46 0.81 4.02
C SER A 75 -8.07 0.22 4.16
N LEU A 76 -7.63 -0.53 3.14
CA LEU A 76 -6.27 -1.05 3.07
C LEU A 76 -5.29 0.10 2.81
N LYS A 77 -4.32 0.25 3.70
CA LYS A 77 -3.18 1.17 3.56
C LYS A 77 -1.87 0.42 3.71
N TRP A 78 -0.81 1.03 3.19
CA TRP A 78 0.51 0.43 3.11
C TRP A 78 1.56 1.33 3.76
N ASN A 79 2.45 0.75 4.55
CA ASN A 79 3.63 1.45 5.04
C ASN A 79 4.50 1.87 3.84
N SER A 80 4.63 3.17 3.63
CA SER A 80 5.36 3.69 2.47
C SER A 80 6.85 3.35 2.49
N SER A 81 7.48 3.29 3.66
CA SER A 81 8.89 2.97 3.84
C SER A 81 9.21 1.51 3.46
N LEU A 82 8.23 0.61 3.55
CA LEU A 82 8.40 -0.80 3.16
C LEU A 82 7.97 -1.06 1.72
N LEU A 83 6.79 -0.58 1.32
CA LEU A 83 6.22 -0.95 0.03
C LEU A 83 6.86 -0.20 -1.14
N VAL A 84 7.22 1.08 -0.98
CA VAL A 84 7.80 1.87 -2.08
C VAL A 84 9.15 1.28 -2.54
N PRO A 85 10.12 0.98 -1.66
CA PRO A 85 11.38 0.35 -2.09
C PRO A 85 11.19 -1.03 -2.71
N TYR A 86 10.27 -1.84 -2.16
CA TYR A 86 9.94 -3.15 -2.73
C TYR A 86 9.45 -3.04 -4.18
N LEU A 87 8.47 -2.16 -4.43
CA LEU A 87 7.92 -1.95 -5.77
C LEU A 87 8.94 -1.33 -6.73
N GLN A 88 9.77 -0.41 -6.26
CA GLN A 88 10.82 0.21 -7.08
C GLN A 88 11.85 -0.84 -7.53
N ASN A 89 12.26 -1.73 -6.62
CA ASN A 89 13.17 -2.83 -6.94
C ASN A 89 12.53 -3.82 -7.94
N GLU A 90 11.24 -4.15 -7.76
CA GLU A 90 10.49 -4.98 -8.70
C GLU A 90 10.48 -4.38 -10.12
N PHE A 91 10.33 -3.06 -10.26
CA PHE A 91 10.37 -2.41 -11.57
C PHE A 91 11.77 -2.39 -12.16
N ASN A 92 12.78 -2.05 -11.36
CA ASN A 92 14.17 -2.02 -11.83
C ASN A 92 14.62 -3.40 -12.33
N ASN A 93 14.26 -4.48 -11.62
CA ASN A 93 14.63 -5.85 -11.99
C ASN A 93 13.89 -6.35 -13.24
N ASN A 94 12.66 -5.90 -13.48
CA ASN A 94 11.89 -6.27 -14.67
C ASN A 94 12.25 -5.44 -15.93
N GLN A 95 13.08 -4.40 -15.82
CA GLN A 95 13.60 -3.64 -16.97
C GLN A 95 14.90 -4.23 -17.55
N HIS A 96 15.45 -5.28 -16.94
CA HIS A 96 16.68 -5.97 -17.36
C HIS A 96 16.44 -7.32 -18.06
N LEU A 97 15.21 -7.58 -18.51
CA LEU A 97 14.82 -8.74 -19.33
C LEU A 97 14.35 -8.26 -20.70
#